data_AF-A0A1P8V131-F1
#
_entry.id   AF-A0A1P8V131-F1
#
_cell.length_a   1.000
_cell.length_b   1.000
_cell.length_c   1.000
_cell.angle_alpha   90.00
_cell.angle_beta   90.00
_cell.angle_gamma   90.00
#
_symmetry.space_group_name_H-M   'P 1'
#
loop_
_entity.id
_entity.type
_entity.pdbx_description
1 polymer ?
#
loop_
_entity_poly.entity_id
_entity_poly.type
_entity_poly.pdbx_seq_one_letter_code
_entity_poly.pdbx_strand_id
1 'polypeptide(L)' 'MSTNIRPEHVSAFEALTSGEHSNFALFSCFIGGQPAAAIVAVTPPAGEDGEYRITPLFVSVTEDMALTDHAGVPAGGAA' A
#
# COMPACT_ATOMS: atom_id res chain seq x y z
N MET A 1 -2.93 20.15 -14.45
CA MET A 1 -2.08 19.01 -14.07
C MET A 1 -2.94 18.09 -13.22
N SER A 2 -3.15 16.84 -13.64
CA SER A 2 -3.92 15.86 -12.85
C SER A 2 -2.93 15.02 -12.04
N THR A 3 -3.25 14.73 -10.79
CA THR A 3 -2.44 13.86 -9.93
C THR A 3 -3.04 12.44 -9.92
N ASN A 4 -2.20 11.43 -9.72
CA ASN A 4 -2.65 10.06 -9.42
C ASN A 4 -2.99 9.86 -7.93
N ILE A 5 -2.76 10.89 -7.10
CA ILE A 5 -3.11 10.89 -5.68
C ILE A 5 -4.62 11.10 -5.55
N ARG A 6 -5.30 10.13 -4.93
CA ARG A 6 -6.72 10.17 -4.63
C ARG A 6 -6.95 10.41 -3.13
N PRO A 7 -8.15 10.85 -2.70
CA PRO A 7 -8.43 11.08 -1.29
C PRO A 7 -8.09 9.89 -0.38
N GLU A 8 -8.31 8.66 -0.86
CA GLU A 8 -7.95 7.44 -0.13
C GLU A 8 -6.44 7.27 0.09
N HIS A 9 -5.60 7.71 -0.86
CA HIS A 9 -4.14 7.66 -0.71
C HIS A 9 -3.67 8.66 0.35
N VAL A 10 -4.27 9.86 0.38
CA VAL A 10 -3.97 10.89 1.39
C VAL A 10 -4.37 10.39 2.76
N SER A 11 -5.59 9.88 2.91
CA SER A 11 -6.09 9.36 4.18
C SER A 11 -5.24 8.20 4.71
N ALA A 12 -4.80 7.28 3.85
CA ALA A 12 -3.91 6.19 4.25
C ALA A 12 -2.54 6.68 4.71
N PHE A 13 -1.95 7.65 3.98
CA PHE A 13 -0.67 8.24 4.33
C PHE A 13 -0.73 8.98 5.68
N GLU A 14 -1.76 9.80 5.89
CA GLU A 14 -1.99 10.51 7.16
C GLU A 14 -2.22 9.52 8.31
N ALA A 15 -3.01 8.48 8.11
CA ALA A 15 -3.26 7.46 9.14
C ALA A 15 -1.97 6.71 9.54
N LEU A 16 -1.08 6.42 8.59
CA LEU A 16 0.21 5.76 8.86
C LEU A 16 1.20 6.67 9.60
N THR A 17 1.17 7.98 9.32
CA THR A 17 2.16 8.94 9.83
C THR A 17 1.72 9.62 11.13
N SER A 18 0.42 9.64 11.43
CA SER A 18 -0.12 10.28 12.63
C SER A 18 0.23 9.53 13.92
N GLY A 19 0.40 8.21 13.86
CA GLY A 19 0.55 7.36 15.04
C GLY A 19 -0.76 7.09 15.79
N GLU A 20 -1.89 7.63 15.34
CA GLU A 20 -3.21 7.49 15.97
C GLU A 20 -3.85 6.10 15.73
N HIS A 21 -3.29 5.32 14.79
CA HIS A 21 -3.80 4.02 14.41
C HIS A 21 -2.74 2.94 14.63
N SER A 22 -3.16 1.81 15.22
CA SER A 22 -2.30 0.67 15.54
C SER A 22 -2.64 -0.59 14.76
N ASN A 23 -3.63 -0.54 13.87
CA ASN A 23 -4.13 -1.69 13.12
C ASN A 23 -3.40 -1.90 11.78
N PHE A 24 -2.13 -1.52 11.71
CA PHE A 24 -1.29 -1.72 10.53
C PHE A 24 -0.33 -2.89 10.73
N ALA A 25 -0.01 -3.59 9.64
CA ALA A 25 0.97 -4.66 9.64
C ALA A 25 1.86 -4.59 8.39
N LEU A 26 3.11 -5.05 8.54
CA LEU A 26 3.94 -5.40 7.40
C LEU A 26 3.60 -6.84 6.99
N PHE A 27 3.20 -7.01 5.73
CA PHE A 27 2.68 -8.27 5.22
C PHE A 27 3.56 -8.78 4.08
N SER A 28 4.07 -10.01 4.21
CA SER A 28 4.78 -10.69 3.11
C SER A 28 3.76 -11.22 2.10
N CYS A 29 3.98 -10.96 0.81
CA CYS A 29 3.02 -11.29 -0.23
C CYS A 29 3.71 -11.49 -1.60
N PHE A 30 2.89 -11.68 -2.63
CA PHE A 30 3.32 -11.72 -4.02
C PHE A 30 2.51 -10.72 -4.84
N ILE A 31 3.17 -9.98 -5.75
CA ILE A 31 2.52 -9.05 -6.68
C ILE A 31 2.89 -9.48 -8.09
N GLY A 32 1.89 -9.86 -8.89
CA GLY A 32 2.14 -10.42 -10.23
C GLY A 32 3.01 -11.68 -10.21
N GLY A 33 3.02 -12.43 -9.10
CA GLY A 33 3.86 -13.62 -8.91
C GLY A 33 5.27 -13.34 -8.36
N GLN A 34 5.70 -12.08 -8.26
CA GLN A 34 6.98 -11.71 -7.68
C GLN A 34 6.89 -11.53 -6.15
N PRO A 35 7.87 -12.00 -5.37
CA PRO A 35 7.93 -11.74 -3.94
C PRO A 35 7.89 -10.24 -3.64
N ALA A 36 7.06 -9.84 -2.68
CA ALA A 36 6.87 -8.46 -2.29
C ALA A 36 6.53 -8.35 -0.80
N ALA A 37 6.46 -7.11 -0.32
CA ALA A 37 5.87 -6.76 0.96
C ALA A 37 4.83 -5.65 0.78
N ALA A 38 3.84 -5.60 1.67
CA ALA A 38 2.86 -4.55 1.71
C ALA A 38 2.68 -4.02 3.13
N ILE A 39 2.45 -2.72 3.26
CA ILE A 39 1.85 -2.14 4.46
C ILE A 39 0.33 -2.28 4.28
N VAL A 40 -0.31 -2.96 5.22
CA VAL A 40 -1.74 -3.27 5.16
C VAL A 40 -2.48 -2.69 6.36
N ALA A 41 -3.73 -2.26 6.16
CA ALA A 41 -4.68 -2.06 7.24
C ALA A 41 -5.40 -3.38 7.53
N VAL A 42 -5.41 -3.77 8.80
CA VAL A 42 -6.14 -4.93 9.30
C VAL A 42 -7.46 -4.42 9.89
N THR A 43 -8.57 -4.76 9.24
CA THR A 43 -9.91 -4.43 9.76
C THR A 43 -10.47 -5.68 10.44
N PRO A 44 -10.83 -5.62 11.74
CA PRO A 44 -11.51 -6.73 12.38
C PRO A 44 -12.91 -6.95 11.79
N PRO A 45 -13.46 -8.17 11.94
CA PRO A 45 -14.83 -8.43 11.54
C PRO A 45 -15.84 -7.59 12.33
N ALA A 46 -17.00 -7.33 11.73
CA ALA A 46 -18.08 -6.59 12.37
C ALA A 46 -18.88 -7.43 13.39
N GLY A 47 -18.68 -8.76 13.41
CA GLY A 47 -19.35 -9.71 14.31
C GLY A 47 -18.47 -10.91 14.61
N GLU A 48 -18.92 -11.77 15.54
CA GLU A 48 -18.10 -12.86 16.11
C GLU A 48 -17.68 -13.92 15.07
N ASP A 49 -18.47 -14.16 14.04
CA ASP A 49 -18.19 -15.15 12.98
C ASP A 49 -17.59 -14.54 11.70
N GLY A 50 -17.15 -13.27 11.74
CA GLY A 50 -16.63 -12.61 10.55
C GLY A 50 -15.13 -12.84 10.31
N GLU A 51 -14.67 -12.50 9.11
CA GLU A 51 -13.26 -12.57 8.73
C GLU A 51 -12.55 -11.22 8.89
N TYR A 52 -11.25 -11.28 9.17
CA TYR A 52 -10.39 -10.10 9.09
C TYR A 52 -10.23 -9.67 7.63
N ARG A 53 -10.43 -8.38 7.38
CA ARG A 53 -10.14 -7.80 6.07
C ARG A 53 -8.74 -7.21 6.06
N ILE A 54 -7.90 -7.72 5.17
CA ILE A 54 -6.56 -7.19 4.90
C ILE A 54 -6.65 -6.26 3.69
N THR A 55 -6.45 -4.96 3.91
CA THR A 55 -6.47 -3.96 2.83
C THR A 55 -5.04 -3.46 2.58
N PRO A 56 -4.42 -3.79 1.43
CA PRO A 56 -3.14 -3.20 1.06
C PRO A 56 -3.25 -1.69 0.87
N LEU A 57 -2.33 -0.94 1.49
CA LEU A 57 -2.25 0.52 1.37
C LEU A 57 -1.07 0.94 0.50
N PHE A 58 0.10 0.35 0.76
CA PHE A 58 1.34 0.57 0.02
C PHE A 58 2.05 -0.75 -0.20
N VAL A 59 2.69 -0.90 -1.36
CA VAL A 59 3.44 -2.09 -1.73
C VAL A 59 4.90 -1.75 -1.98
N SER A 60 5.80 -2.68 -1.69
CA SER A 60 7.20 -2.57 -2.06
C SER A 60 7.35 -2.56 -3.58
N VAL A 61 8.35 -1.83 -4.07
CA VAL A 61 8.80 -1.95 -5.46
C VAL A 61 9.34 -3.37 -5.67
N THR A 62 8.95 -4.01 -6.78
CA THR A 62 9.50 -5.29 -7.24
C THR A 62 10.43 -5.07 -8.44
N GLU A 63 11.29 -6.03 -8.76
CA GLU A 63 12.28 -5.92 -9.87
C GLU A 63 11.63 -5.54 -11.21
N ASP A 64 10.44 -6.07 -11.48
CA ASP A 64 9.73 -5.84 -12.74
C ASP A 64 8.87 -4.56 -12.76
N MET A 65 8.83 -3.77 -11.68
CA MET A 65 8.04 -2.54 -11.63
C MET A 65 8.76 -1.38 -12.31
N ALA A 66 8.11 -0.80 -13.33
CA ALA A 66 8.51 0.47 -13.92
C ALA A 66 7.72 1.62 -13.30
N LEU A 67 8.39 2.45 -12.49
CA LEU A 67 7.82 3.69 -11.97
C LEU A 67 8.18 4.86 -12.89
N THR A 68 7.18 5.59 -13.37
CA THR A 68 7.39 6.79 -14.20
C THR A 68 6.56 7.96 -13.69
N ASP A 69 7.00 9.18 -14.02
CA ASP A 69 6.17 10.37 -13.86
C ASP A 69 5.07 10.48 -14.94
N HIS A 70 4.32 11.59 -14.95
CA HIS A 70 3.26 11.85 -15.94
C HIS A 70 3.78 12.08 -17.37
N ALA A 71 5.09 12.32 -17.54
CA ALA A 71 5.74 12.44 -18.85
C ALA A 71 6.40 11.13 -19.30
N GLY A 72 6.24 10.04 -18.53
CA GLY A 72 6.87 8.75 -18.81
C GLY A 72 8.36 8.71 -18.47
N VAL A 73 8.88 9.71 -17.76
CA VAL A 73 10.28 9.71 -17.32
C VAL A 73 10.42 8.71 -16.16
N PRO A 74 11.31 7.71 -16.27
CA PRO A 74 11.51 6.73 -15.22
C PRO A 74 11.99 7.38 -13.92
N ALA A 75 11.43 6.95 -12.79
CA ALA A 75 12.02 7.19 -11.49
C ALA A 75 13.26 6.31 -11.32
N GLY A 76 14.31 6.84 -10.69
CA GLY A 76 15.50 6.06 -10.35
C GLY A 76 15.16 4.94 -9.36
N GLY A 77 15.60 3.71 -9.66
CA GLY A 77 15.27 2.51 -8.90
C GLY A 77 15.84 2.49 -7.48
N ALA A 78 15.06 1.93 -6.56
CA ALA A 78 15.58 1.42 -5.29
C ALA A 78 16.57 0.29 -5.60
N ALA A 79 17.83 0.49 -5.24
CA ALA A 79 18.82 -0.59 -5.14
C ALA A 79 18.59 -1.38 -3.85
#